data_AF-A0A4R4WJG7-F1
#
_entry.id   AF-A0A4R4WJG7-F1
#
_cell.length_a   1.000
_cell.length_b   1.000
_cell.length_c   1.000
_cell.angle_alpha   90.00
_cell.angle_beta   90.00
_cell.angle_gamma   90.00
#
_symmetry.space_group_name_H-M   'P 1'
#
loop_
_entity.id
_entity.type
_entity.pdbx_description
1 polymer ?
#
loop_
_entity_poly.entity_id
_entity_poly.type
_entity_poly.pdbx_seq_one_letter_code
_entity_poly.pdbx_strand_id
1 'polypeptide(L)'
;MPQDVVEVACRWVDALEQADVPAANAVSGLLGWDPGPWIAEAWQPDVEELAGSDRTVSSARQVNDHLVRVVLVGKRGAAFVSVVLDDAAKVVGTSVDSDEQDGRFWVVMGCPQEREDELRAFYTMLTHGQIGPGEGWMRPPRWRDPANPTQIHLDVQVADLESAEHAVLEHGATKLEDFPGWRVYADPVGHPFCLYPGLTEPTDRFGTLVRVVIDCTDPLPLARFWGAVLDMHRTVADSPDRIVIARDDERLPMLALQRVPDYQPPSWPDPEYPPQMHFDIGFDDRAEKERLALGLGGTRLPPQGGSCPVYADPAGHPFCLCYKGE
;
A
#
# COMPACT_ATOMS: atom_id res chain seq x y z
N MET A 1 -25.09 27.87 -12.22
CA MET A 1 -23.83 27.30 -12.76
C MET A 1 -23.43 26.20 -11.79
N PRO A 2 -22.90 25.05 -12.24
CA PRO A 2 -22.33 24.06 -11.32
C PRO A 2 -21.30 24.78 -10.43
N GLN A 3 -21.35 24.57 -9.11
CA GLN A 3 -20.32 25.11 -8.24
C GLN A 3 -18.99 24.45 -8.58
N ASP A 4 -17.92 25.23 -8.65
CA ASP A 4 -16.57 24.70 -8.82
C ASP A 4 -16.21 23.92 -7.54
N VAL A 5 -16.04 22.60 -7.66
CA VAL A 5 -15.73 21.73 -6.52
C VAL A 5 -14.40 22.11 -5.86
N VAL A 6 -13.44 22.65 -6.62
CA VAL A 6 -12.16 23.12 -6.08
C VAL A 6 -12.36 24.33 -5.19
N GLU A 7 -13.19 25.29 -5.63
CA GLU A 7 -13.53 26.46 -4.82
C GLU A 7 -14.25 26.06 -3.53
N VAL A 8 -15.18 25.09 -3.60
CA VAL A 8 -15.87 24.56 -2.42
C VAL A 8 -14.88 23.92 -1.45
N ALA A 9 -13.97 23.08 -1.93
CA ALA A 9 -12.99 22.40 -1.11
C ALA A 9 -12.00 23.38 -0.45
N CYS A 10 -11.49 24.37 -1.19
CA CYS A 10 -10.63 25.41 -0.62
C CYS A 10 -11.35 26.19 0.48
N ARG A 11 -12.62 26.60 0.24
CA ARG A 11 -13.42 27.30 1.26
C ARG A 11 -13.65 26.47 2.52
N TRP A 12 -13.84 25.15 2.37
CA TRP A 12 -13.96 24.25 3.49
C TRP A 12 -12.66 24.20 4.30
N VAL A 13 -11.52 23.95 3.63
CA VAL A 13 -10.20 23.91 4.28
C VAL A 13 -9.86 25.23 4.98
N ASP A 14 -10.11 26.37 4.33
CA ASP A 14 -9.91 27.69 4.94
C ASP A 14 -10.76 27.89 6.20
N ALA A 15 -12.00 27.39 6.21
CA ALA A 15 -12.86 27.45 7.39
C ALA A 15 -12.33 26.56 8.53
N LEU A 16 -11.79 25.37 8.24
CA LEU A 16 -11.16 24.52 9.25
C LEU A 16 -9.89 25.17 9.83
N GLU A 17 -9.06 25.78 8.98
CA GLU A 17 -7.86 26.51 9.40
C GLU A 17 -8.17 27.69 10.32
N GLN A 18 -9.29 28.38 10.08
CA GLN A 18 -9.75 29.52 10.87
C GLN A 18 -10.62 29.10 12.08
N ALA A 19 -10.89 27.80 12.24
CA ALA A 19 -11.89 27.29 13.17
C ALA A 19 -13.27 27.98 13.03
N ASP A 20 -13.64 28.39 11.81
CA ASP A 20 -14.93 29.03 11.48
C ASP A 20 -16.00 27.96 11.19
N VAL A 21 -16.59 27.44 12.27
CA VAL A 21 -17.65 26.43 12.21
C VAL A 21 -18.85 26.85 11.32
N PRO A 22 -19.38 28.09 11.41
CA PRO A 22 -20.42 28.55 10.49
C PRO A 22 -20.01 28.50 9.01
N ALA A 23 -18.79 28.94 8.66
CA ALA A 23 -18.32 28.93 7.28
C ALA A 23 -18.12 27.50 6.75
N ALA A 24 -17.60 26.61 7.59
CA ALA A 24 -17.50 25.18 7.27
C ALA A 24 -18.91 24.64 6.98
N ASN A 25 -19.84 24.76 7.91
CA ASN A 25 -21.20 24.22 7.77
C ASN A 25 -21.96 24.76 6.55
N ALA A 26 -21.63 25.96 6.03
CA ALA A 26 -22.25 26.52 4.84
C ALA A 26 -21.99 25.68 3.56
N VAL A 27 -20.87 24.97 3.50
CA VAL A 27 -20.50 24.12 2.34
C VAL A 27 -20.58 22.62 2.62
N SER A 28 -20.82 22.22 3.87
CA SER A 28 -21.03 20.84 4.28
C SER A 28 -22.37 20.26 3.80
N GLY A 29 -22.35 18.97 3.47
CA GLY A 29 -23.53 18.11 3.26
C GLY A 29 -23.82 17.22 4.47
N LEU A 30 -22.98 17.24 5.51
CA LEU A 30 -23.11 16.45 6.74
C LEU A 30 -24.16 17.06 7.67
N LEU A 31 -25.44 16.79 7.38
CA LEU A 31 -26.57 17.33 8.13
C LEU A 31 -26.50 16.94 9.63
N GLY A 32 -26.46 17.95 10.49
CA GLY A 32 -26.48 17.78 11.95
C GLY A 32 -25.14 17.42 12.59
N TRP A 33 -24.06 17.38 11.79
CA TRP A 33 -22.70 17.23 12.30
C TRP A 33 -22.10 18.61 12.66
N ASP A 34 -21.38 18.69 13.79
CA ASP A 34 -20.65 19.88 14.22
C ASP A 34 -19.14 19.64 14.07
N PRO A 35 -18.44 20.34 13.16
CA PRO A 35 -17.01 20.17 12.97
C PRO A 35 -16.19 20.75 14.12
N GLY A 36 -16.73 21.59 15.01
CA GLY A 36 -15.98 22.32 16.03
C GLY A 36 -15.08 21.44 16.93
N PRO A 37 -15.62 20.40 17.59
CA PRO A 37 -14.83 19.47 18.40
C PRO A 37 -13.75 18.75 17.57
N TRP A 38 -14.12 18.28 16.37
CA TRP A 38 -13.20 17.56 15.48
C TRP A 38 -12.06 18.46 14.98
N ILE A 39 -12.33 19.74 14.70
CA ILE A 39 -11.29 20.71 14.31
C ILE A 39 -10.22 20.80 15.39
N ALA A 40 -10.63 20.89 16.66
CA ALA A 40 -9.72 21.05 17.78
C ALA A 40 -8.98 19.75 18.15
N GLU A 41 -9.65 18.60 18.06
CA GLU A 41 -9.14 17.33 18.58
C GLU A 41 -8.41 16.48 17.54
N ALA A 42 -8.68 16.67 16.24
CA ALA A 42 -8.08 15.88 15.16
C ALA A 42 -7.42 16.77 14.10
N TRP A 43 -8.18 17.64 13.43
CA TRP A 43 -7.65 18.44 12.31
C TRP A 43 -6.39 19.23 12.72
N GLN A 44 -6.51 20.14 13.70
CA GLN A 44 -5.41 21.04 14.07
C GLN A 44 -4.15 20.28 14.52
N PRO A 45 -4.23 19.28 15.41
CA PRO A 45 -3.08 18.42 15.74
C PRO A 45 -2.42 17.79 14.52
N ASP A 46 -3.20 17.20 13.61
CA ASP A 46 -2.68 16.47 12.45
C ASP A 46 -1.96 17.42 11.47
N VAL A 47 -2.59 18.53 11.08
CA VAL A 47 -1.96 19.48 10.15
C VAL A 47 -0.80 20.25 10.80
N GLU A 48 -0.82 20.47 12.13
CA GLU A 48 0.31 21.05 12.86
C GLU A 48 1.50 20.10 12.97
N GLU A 49 1.25 18.79 13.12
CA GLU A 49 2.30 17.78 13.07
C GLU A 49 3.01 17.78 11.70
N LEU A 50 2.24 17.83 10.62
CA LEU A 50 2.73 17.66 9.26
C LEU A 50 3.29 18.94 8.63
N ALA A 51 2.54 20.05 8.67
CA ALA A 51 2.90 21.31 8.02
C ALA A 51 3.39 22.38 9.02
N GLY A 52 3.05 22.24 10.31
CA GLY A 52 3.31 23.24 11.34
C GLY A 52 2.21 24.29 11.48
N SER A 53 2.30 25.14 12.50
CA SER A 53 1.26 26.14 12.82
C SER A 53 1.24 27.34 11.85
N ASP A 54 2.33 27.60 11.14
CA ASP A 54 2.46 28.65 10.12
C ASP A 54 2.45 27.99 8.73
N ARG A 55 1.25 27.79 8.20
CA ARG A 55 0.97 27.05 6.95
C ARG A 55 -0.04 27.79 6.08
N THR A 56 -0.03 27.51 4.78
CA THR A 56 -0.91 28.12 3.78
C THR A 56 -1.35 27.09 2.75
N VAL A 57 -2.53 27.29 2.15
CA VAL A 57 -2.94 26.53 0.97
C VAL A 57 -2.00 26.87 -0.18
N SER A 58 -1.15 25.92 -0.57
CA SER A 58 -0.19 26.08 -1.66
C SER A 58 -0.78 25.71 -3.02
N SER A 59 -1.67 24.71 -3.07
CA SER A 59 -2.34 24.30 -4.30
C SER A 59 -3.63 23.55 -3.98
N ALA A 60 -4.52 23.48 -4.97
CA ALA A 60 -5.67 22.60 -4.94
C ALA A 60 -5.93 22.05 -6.34
N ARG A 61 -6.27 20.76 -6.42
CA ARG A 61 -6.51 20.06 -7.69
C ARG A 61 -7.74 19.17 -7.56
N GLN A 62 -8.66 19.29 -8.52
CA GLN A 62 -9.73 18.33 -8.68
C GLN A 62 -9.14 16.98 -9.09
N VAL A 63 -9.41 15.93 -8.31
CA VAL A 63 -9.04 14.55 -8.64
C VAL A 63 -10.12 13.93 -9.52
N ASN A 64 -11.39 14.07 -9.11
CA ASN A 64 -12.56 13.67 -9.89
C ASN A 64 -13.77 14.55 -9.50
N ASP A 65 -14.98 14.19 -9.95
CA ASP A 65 -16.21 14.96 -9.68
C ASP A 65 -16.61 15.01 -8.19
N HIS A 66 -16.03 14.14 -7.36
CA HIS A 66 -16.35 13.95 -5.95
C HIS A 66 -15.16 14.15 -5.01
N LEU A 67 -14.00 14.55 -5.51
CA LEU A 67 -12.80 14.62 -4.70
C LEU A 67 -11.86 15.73 -5.17
N VAL A 68 -11.47 16.57 -4.23
CA VAL A 68 -10.46 17.60 -4.42
C VAL A 68 -9.34 17.40 -3.41
N ARG A 69 -8.09 17.51 -3.88
CA ARG A 69 -6.90 17.51 -3.05
C ARG A 69 -6.46 18.95 -2.81
N VAL A 70 -6.28 19.32 -1.54
CA VAL A 70 -5.77 20.64 -1.12
C VAL A 70 -4.45 20.42 -0.39
N VAL A 71 -3.41 21.17 -0.78
CA VAL A 71 -2.08 21.05 -0.18
C VAL A 71 -1.83 22.23 0.74
N LEU A 72 -1.62 21.94 2.02
CA LEU A 72 -1.14 22.91 3.00
C LEU A 72 0.37 22.79 3.09
N VAL A 73 1.10 23.90 2.93
CA VAL A 73 2.55 23.95 3.09
C VAL A 73 2.89 24.92 4.22
N GLY A 74 3.73 24.45 5.13
CA GLY A 74 4.28 25.25 6.22
C GLY A 74 5.73 24.89 6.50
N LYS A 75 6.28 25.41 7.61
CA LYS A 75 7.71 25.26 7.92
C LYS A 75 8.14 23.84 8.23
N ARG A 76 7.22 22.95 8.65
CA ARG A 76 7.54 21.55 8.96
C ARG A 76 7.45 20.63 7.74
N GLY A 77 6.75 21.05 6.69
CA GLY A 77 6.51 20.22 5.52
C GLY A 77 5.17 20.56 4.88
N ALA A 78 4.52 19.54 4.35
CA ALA A 78 3.22 19.64 3.73
C ALA A 78 2.23 18.67 4.37
N ALA A 79 0.97 19.09 4.42
CA ALA A 79 -0.17 18.25 4.74
C ALA A 79 -1.10 18.20 3.53
N PHE A 80 -1.62 17.02 3.22
CA PHE A 80 -2.38 16.78 2.02
C PHE A 80 -3.80 16.44 2.41
N VAL A 81 -4.73 17.32 2.06
CA VAL A 81 -6.11 17.23 2.50
C VAL A 81 -6.96 16.70 1.36
N SER A 82 -7.60 15.57 1.58
CA SER A 82 -8.64 15.06 0.68
C SER A 82 -9.98 15.61 1.12
N VAL A 83 -10.72 16.27 0.22
CA VAL A 83 -12.08 16.78 0.46
C VAL A 83 -13.05 16.06 -0.46
N VAL A 84 -13.94 15.24 0.11
CA VAL A 84 -14.93 14.44 -0.61
C VAL A 84 -16.23 15.24 -0.75
N LEU A 85 -16.81 15.28 -1.95
CA LEU A 85 -18.02 16.01 -2.30
C LEU A 85 -19.11 15.09 -2.86
N ASP A 86 -20.38 15.42 -2.59
CA ASP A 86 -21.54 14.77 -3.23
C ASP A 86 -21.87 15.36 -4.61
N ASP A 87 -22.89 14.82 -5.28
CA ASP A 87 -23.41 15.30 -6.57
C ASP A 87 -23.87 16.77 -6.56
N ALA A 88 -24.16 17.32 -5.38
CA ALA A 88 -24.58 18.70 -5.18
C ALA A 88 -23.40 19.63 -4.82
N ALA A 89 -22.15 19.14 -4.93
CA ALA A 89 -20.94 19.83 -4.54
C ALA A 89 -20.94 20.26 -3.06
N LYS A 90 -21.46 19.39 -2.18
CA LYS A 90 -21.39 19.56 -0.73
C LYS A 90 -20.33 18.65 -0.13
N VAL A 91 -19.57 19.17 0.84
CA VAL A 91 -18.53 18.38 1.51
C VAL A 91 -19.15 17.31 2.39
N VAL A 92 -18.81 16.05 2.12
CA VAL A 92 -19.34 14.87 2.82
C VAL A 92 -18.25 14.03 3.48
N GLY A 93 -16.97 14.38 3.30
CA GLY A 93 -15.85 13.72 3.96
C GLY A 93 -14.55 14.51 3.82
N THR A 94 -13.63 14.29 4.75
CA THR A 94 -12.29 14.89 4.67
C THR A 94 -11.27 13.99 5.37
N SER A 95 -10.04 13.93 4.84
CA SER A 95 -8.88 13.31 5.51
C SER A 95 -7.65 14.19 5.37
N VAL A 96 -6.66 13.97 6.24
CA VAL A 96 -5.35 14.63 6.19
C VAL A 96 -4.29 13.55 6.13
N ASP A 97 -3.45 13.60 5.10
CA ASP A 97 -2.36 12.66 4.87
C ASP A 97 -1.01 13.40 4.90
N SER A 98 0.06 12.66 5.23
CA SER A 98 1.43 13.14 5.19
C SER A 98 2.05 13.15 3.78
N ASP A 99 1.36 12.58 2.78
CA ASP A 99 1.75 12.61 1.38
C ASP A 99 0.55 12.68 0.41
N GLU A 100 0.78 12.93 -0.89
CA GLU A 100 -0.27 12.88 -1.93
C GLU A 100 -0.60 11.46 -2.43
N GLN A 101 0.08 10.44 -1.92
CA GLN A 101 0.34 9.25 -2.72
C GLN A 101 -0.91 8.40 -2.89
N ASP A 102 -1.55 8.53 -4.05
CA ASP A 102 -2.36 7.45 -4.60
C ASP A 102 -1.51 6.21 -4.83
N GLY A 103 -2.10 5.05 -4.59
CA GLY A 103 -1.46 3.78 -4.84
C GLY A 103 -0.46 3.36 -3.76
N ARG A 104 -0.50 3.97 -2.57
CA ARG A 104 0.19 3.39 -1.42
C ARG A 104 -0.43 2.02 -1.16
N PHE A 105 0.42 1.00 -1.10
CA PHE A 105 -0.01 -0.36 -0.85
C PHE A 105 0.57 -0.91 0.45
N TRP A 106 -0.19 -1.78 1.07
CA TRP A 106 0.25 -2.65 2.14
C TRP A 106 0.34 -4.07 1.63
N VAL A 107 1.43 -4.78 1.96
CA VAL A 107 1.49 -6.22 1.74
C VAL A 107 0.72 -6.89 2.87
N VAL A 108 -0.42 -7.48 2.55
CA VAL A 108 -1.21 -8.31 3.46
C VAL A 108 -0.70 -9.73 3.32
N MET A 109 -0.38 -10.38 4.43
CA MET A 109 0.16 -11.73 4.45
C MET A 109 -0.87 -12.70 5.02
N GLY A 110 -1.05 -13.87 4.40
CA GLY A 110 -1.88 -14.91 4.98
C GLY A 110 -1.26 -15.38 6.29
N CYS A 111 -2.04 -15.45 7.38
CA CYS A 111 -1.51 -15.89 8.66
C CYS A 111 -2.63 -16.51 9.50
N PRO A 112 -2.39 -17.64 10.20
CA PRO A 112 -3.29 -18.07 11.25
C PRO A 112 -3.44 -16.97 12.31
N GLN A 113 -4.68 -16.71 12.75
CA GLN A 113 -5.00 -15.60 13.65
C GLN A 113 -4.18 -15.66 14.94
N GLU A 114 -3.96 -16.85 15.47
CA GLU A 114 -3.18 -17.11 16.69
C GLU A 114 -1.67 -16.84 16.53
N ARG A 115 -1.19 -16.63 15.30
CA ARG A 115 0.22 -16.38 14.96
C ARG A 115 0.49 -14.95 14.49
N GLU A 116 -0.54 -14.11 14.35
CA GLU A 116 -0.41 -12.74 13.82
C GLU A 116 0.58 -11.88 14.62
N ASP A 117 0.54 -11.94 15.95
CA ASP A 117 1.43 -11.14 16.81
C ASP A 117 2.89 -11.54 16.63
N GLU A 118 3.17 -12.83 16.44
CA GLU A 118 4.52 -13.32 16.21
C GLU A 118 5.04 -12.89 14.84
N LEU A 119 4.20 -12.99 13.80
CA LEU A 119 4.53 -12.53 12.46
C LEU A 119 4.76 -11.01 12.42
N ARG A 120 3.90 -10.25 13.10
CA ARG A 120 4.02 -8.79 13.22
C ARG A 120 5.30 -8.40 13.95
N ALA A 121 5.63 -9.06 15.05
CA ALA A 121 6.87 -8.82 15.79
C ALA A 121 8.10 -9.10 14.90
N PHE A 122 8.07 -10.20 14.16
CA PHE A 122 9.14 -10.57 13.21
C PHE A 122 9.40 -9.46 12.17
N TYR A 123 8.37 -8.99 11.47
CA TYR A 123 8.55 -7.98 10.43
C TYR A 123 8.71 -6.55 10.97
N THR A 124 8.25 -6.28 12.21
CA THR A 124 8.58 -5.04 12.92
C THR A 124 10.09 -4.98 13.20
N MET A 125 10.66 -6.08 13.71
CA MET A 125 12.11 -6.21 13.91
C MET A 125 12.87 -6.10 12.58
N LEU A 126 12.42 -6.82 11.54
CA LEU A 126 13.17 -6.91 10.29
C LEU A 126 13.10 -5.63 9.43
N THR A 127 11.94 -4.98 9.37
CA THR A 127 11.67 -3.89 8.39
C THR A 127 11.04 -2.62 8.98
N HIS A 128 10.74 -2.58 10.28
CA HIS A 128 9.90 -1.57 10.96
C HIS A 128 8.44 -1.55 10.48
N GLY A 129 7.83 -2.72 10.26
CA GLY A 129 6.37 -2.82 10.17
C GLY A 129 5.76 -2.32 8.87
N GLN A 130 6.51 -2.37 7.76
CA GLN A 130 5.97 -2.04 6.43
C GLN A 130 5.02 -3.12 5.85
N ILE A 131 4.63 -4.09 6.66
CA ILE A 131 3.87 -5.27 6.24
C ILE A 131 2.68 -5.41 7.19
N GLY A 132 1.49 -5.58 6.60
CA GLY A 132 0.20 -5.50 7.27
C GLY A 132 -0.14 -6.71 8.16
N PRO A 133 -1.21 -6.59 8.97
CA PRO A 133 -1.74 -7.71 9.77
C PRO A 133 -2.14 -8.89 8.88
N GLY A 134 -2.19 -10.07 9.49
CA GLY A 134 -2.55 -11.29 8.81
C GLY A 134 -4.02 -11.35 8.44
N GLU A 135 -4.34 -11.91 7.27
CA GLU A 135 -5.71 -12.37 7.00
C GLU A 135 -5.79 -13.90 7.11
N GLY A 136 -6.91 -14.35 7.69
CA GLY A 136 -7.18 -15.75 7.98
C GLY A 136 -7.36 -16.63 6.74
N TRP A 137 -7.25 -17.94 6.97
CA TRP A 137 -7.22 -19.05 5.99
C TRP A 137 -5.94 -19.03 5.15
N MET A 138 -4.85 -19.47 5.78
CA MET A 138 -3.57 -19.61 5.13
C MET A 138 -3.19 -21.08 4.95
N ARG A 139 -2.59 -21.38 3.80
CA ARG A 139 -1.75 -22.55 3.61
C ARG A 139 -0.35 -22.07 3.25
N PRO A 140 0.67 -22.30 4.10
CA PRO A 140 1.99 -21.79 3.81
C PRO A 140 2.58 -22.43 2.54
N PRO A 141 3.25 -21.65 1.69
CA PRO A 141 4.06 -22.21 0.62
C PRO A 141 5.08 -23.19 1.19
N ARG A 142 5.50 -24.13 0.35
CA ARG A 142 6.62 -25.00 0.65
C ARG A 142 7.70 -24.75 -0.38
N TRP A 143 8.88 -24.39 0.10
CA TRP A 143 10.01 -24.05 -0.76
C TRP A 143 10.29 -25.16 -1.77
N ARG A 144 10.25 -24.82 -3.07
CA ARG A 144 10.44 -25.73 -4.21
C ARG A 144 9.41 -26.88 -4.34
N ASP A 145 8.26 -26.79 -3.65
CA ASP A 145 7.16 -27.75 -3.82
C ASP A 145 6.15 -27.23 -4.85
N PRO A 146 6.03 -27.87 -6.04
CA PRO A 146 5.08 -27.44 -7.06
C PRO A 146 3.61 -27.60 -6.64
N ALA A 147 3.31 -28.39 -5.61
CA ALA A 147 1.95 -28.53 -5.09
C ALA A 147 1.56 -27.38 -4.15
N ASN A 148 2.55 -26.64 -3.62
CA ASN A 148 2.36 -25.47 -2.73
C ASN A 148 3.41 -24.40 -3.08
N PRO A 149 3.44 -23.93 -4.34
CA PRO A 149 4.52 -23.09 -4.83
C PRO A 149 4.49 -21.73 -4.15
N THR A 150 5.63 -21.06 -4.07
CA THR A 150 5.67 -19.64 -3.76
C THR A 150 4.92 -18.85 -4.84
N GLN A 151 4.16 -17.84 -4.42
CA GLN A 151 3.47 -16.91 -5.32
C GLN A 151 4.07 -15.51 -5.23
N ILE A 152 4.32 -15.07 -4.00
CA ILE A 152 4.92 -13.78 -3.68
C ILE A 152 5.95 -14.00 -2.58
N HIS A 153 7.10 -13.34 -2.68
CA HIS A 153 8.09 -13.30 -1.60
C HIS A 153 8.68 -11.90 -1.43
N LEU A 154 9.28 -11.70 -0.26
CA LEU A 154 9.85 -10.41 0.13
C LEU A 154 11.36 -10.44 -0.02
N ASP A 155 11.89 -9.39 -0.61
CA ASP A 155 13.30 -9.20 -0.84
C ASP A 155 13.78 -8.09 0.12
N VAL A 156 14.46 -8.46 1.21
CA VAL A 156 14.95 -7.55 2.26
C VAL A 156 16.46 -7.34 2.14
N GLN A 157 16.86 -6.07 2.02
CA GLN A 157 18.26 -5.68 2.00
C GLN A 157 18.79 -5.48 3.42
N VAL A 158 20.00 -5.99 3.70
CA VAL A 158 20.65 -5.88 5.00
C VAL A 158 22.09 -5.36 4.86
N ALA A 159 22.63 -4.79 5.94
CA ALA A 159 24.02 -4.32 5.98
C ALA A 159 25.01 -5.49 6.13
N ASP A 160 24.65 -6.48 6.95
CA ASP A 160 25.47 -7.66 7.22
C ASP A 160 24.60 -8.93 7.23
N LEU A 161 24.93 -9.88 6.35
CA LEU A 161 24.17 -11.13 6.20
C LEU A 161 24.29 -12.03 7.44
N GLU A 162 25.43 -12.05 8.12
CA GLU A 162 25.62 -12.94 9.27
C GLU A 162 24.82 -12.49 10.49
N SER A 163 24.88 -11.21 10.81
CA SER A 163 24.09 -10.61 11.89
C SER A 163 22.59 -10.71 11.60
N ALA A 164 22.18 -10.47 10.36
CA ALA A 164 20.79 -10.60 9.95
C ALA A 164 20.31 -12.07 10.01
N GLU A 165 21.13 -13.04 9.58
CA GLU A 165 20.82 -14.47 9.73
C GLU A 165 20.62 -14.84 11.20
N HIS A 166 21.53 -14.41 12.08
CA HIS A 166 21.39 -14.67 13.51
C HIS A 166 20.07 -14.12 14.06
N ALA A 167 19.74 -12.87 13.72
CA ALA A 167 18.52 -12.21 14.16
C ALA A 167 17.25 -12.92 13.66
N VAL A 168 17.15 -13.24 12.36
CA VAL A 168 15.93 -13.89 11.84
C VAL A 168 15.74 -15.29 12.40
N LEU A 169 16.83 -16.06 12.60
CA LEU A 169 16.76 -17.39 13.20
C LEU A 169 16.34 -17.34 14.68
N GLU A 170 16.84 -16.36 15.44
CA GLU A 170 16.43 -16.15 16.83
C GLU A 170 14.93 -15.80 16.94
N HIS A 171 14.37 -15.14 15.93
CA HIS A 171 12.96 -14.75 15.87
C HIS A 171 12.06 -15.76 15.12
N GLY A 172 12.52 -17.01 14.96
CA GLY A 172 11.68 -18.12 14.48
C GLY A 172 11.68 -18.36 12.98
N ALA A 173 12.50 -17.65 12.20
CA ALA A 173 12.70 -17.99 10.80
C ALA A 173 13.44 -19.32 10.64
N THR A 174 13.22 -19.99 9.52
CA THR A 174 13.94 -21.23 9.15
C THR A 174 14.73 -21.00 7.87
N LYS A 175 16.05 -21.27 7.89
CA LYS A 175 16.88 -21.20 6.68
C LYS A 175 16.44 -22.27 5.67
N LEU A 176 16.12 -21.84 4.46
CA LEU A 176 15.68 -22.71 3.37
C LEU A 176 16.84 -23.02 2.42
N GLU A 177 17.57 -21.98 1.99
CA GLU A 177 18.63 -22.13 1.00
C GLU A 177 19.67 -21.01 1.08
N ASP A 178 20.90 -21.32 0.69
CA ASP A 178 22.03 -20.39 0.68
C ASP A 178 22.56 -20.26 -0.75
N PHE A 179 22.53 -19.05 -1.30
CA PHE A 179 22.97 -18.77 -2.67
C PHE A 179 24.18 -17.82 -2.67
N PRO A 180 24.96 -17.79 -3.77
CA PRO A 180 26.00 -16.78 -3.94
C PRO A 180 25.41 -15.37 -3.97
N GLY A 181 25.44 -14.67 -2.83
CA GLY A 181 25.04 -13.27 -2.70
C GLY A 181 23.69 -13.02 -2.04
N TRP A 182 22.91 -14.06 -1.71
CA TRP A 182 21.68 -13.93 -0.93
C TRP A 182 21.32 -15.23 -0.22
N ARG A 183 20.48 -15.16 0.80
CA ARG A 183 20.00 -16.33 1.56
C ARG A 183 18.49 -16.31 1.62
N VAL A 184 17.87 -17.49 1.54
CA VAL A 184 16.41 -17.66 1.57
C VAL A 184 16.00 -18.30 2.88
N TYR A 185 14.95 -17.76 3.49
CA TYR A 185 14.38 -18.24 4.73
C TYR A 185 12.87 -18.31 4.61
N ALA A 186 12.25 -19.16 5.42
CA ALA A 186 10.84 -19.08 5.74
C ALA A 186 10.68 -18.23 7.00
N ASP A 187 9.74 -17.30 7.01
CA ASP A 187 9.34 -16.59 8.22
C ASP A 187 8.64 -17.53 9.23
N PRO A 188 8.29 -17.07 10.43
CA PRO A 188 7.73 -17.94 11.47
C PRO A 188 6.41 -18.65 11.11
N VAL A 189 5.72 -18.22 10.05
CA VAL A 189 4.49 -18.88 9.56
C VAL A 189 4.65 -19.57 8.21
N GLY A 190 5.84 -19.49 7.60
CA GLY A 190 6.24 -20.28 6.45
C GLY A 190 6.43 -19.51 5.15
N HIS A 191 6.27 -18.18 5.11
CA HIS A 191 6.46 -17.43 3.87
C HIS A 191 7.95 -17.29 3.53
N PRO A 192 8.37 -17.58 2.28
CA PRO A 192 9.71 -17.31 1.83
C PRO A 192 10.00 -15.82 1.80
N PHE A 193 11.20 -15.46 2.23
CA PHE A 193 11.81 -14.15 2.00
C PHE A 193 13.31 -14.31 1.79
N CYS A 194 13.92 -13.35 1.11
CA CYS A 194 15.35 -13.32 0.85
C CYS A 194 16.03 -12.21 1.65
N LEU A 195 17.22 -12.51 2.16
CA LEU A 195 18.18 -11.52 2.66
C LEU A 195 19.31 -11.35 1.65
N TYR A 196 19.61 -10.11 1.26
CA TYR A 196 20.77 -9.78 0.44
C TYR A 196 21.52 -8.58 1.00
N PRO A 197 22.85 -8.53 0.82
CA PRO A 197 23.65 -7.42 1.28
C PRO A 197 23.40 -6.19 0.39
N GLY A 198 23.52 -5.00 0.96
CA GLY A 198 23.65 -3.78 0.15
C GLY A 198 23.17 -2.48 0.79
N LEU A 199 22.81 -2.48 2.08
CA LEU A 199 22.71 -1.22 2.80
C LEU A 199 24.12 -0.63 2.93
N THR A 200 24.29 0.62 2.50
CA THR A 200 25.58 1.33 2.57
C THR A 200 25.77 2.06 3.90
N GLU A 201 24.70 2.28 4.66
CA GLU A 201 24.71 2.97 5.95
C GLU A 201 24.03 2.12 7.04
N PRO A 202 24.55 2.12 8.28
CA PRO A 202 23.88 1.50 9.42
C PRO A 202 22.52 2.15 9.65
N THR A 203 21.49 1.33 9.84
CA THR A 203 20.15 1.80 10.20
C THR A 203 19.77 1.28 11.57
N ASP A 204 18.84 1.94 12.27
CA ASP A 204 18.24 1.40 13.51
C ASP A 204 17.42 0.11 13.26
N ARG A 205 17.26 -0.29 12.00
CA ARG A 205 16.59 -1.51 11.53
C ARG A 205 17.62 -2.58 11.15
N PHE A 206 17.24 -3.85 11.21
CA PHE A 206 18.08 -4.94 10.68
C PHE A 206 18.12 -4.96 9.14
N GLY A 207 17.02 -4.57 8.49
CA GLY A 207 16.93 -4.52 7.04
C GLY A 207 15.89 -3.54 6.50
N THR A 208 15.84 -3.44 5.18
CA THR A 208 14.87 -2.63 4.43
C THR A 208 14.18 -3.51 3.39
N LEU A 209 12.85 -3.51 3.37
CA LEU A 209 12.09 -4.11 2.28
C LEU A 209 12.31 -3.25 1.03
N VAL A 210 13.11 -3.73 0.06
CA VAL A 210 13.31 -2.97 -1.19
C VAL A 210 12.60 -3.57 -2.38
N ARG A 211 12.16 -4.84 -2.30
CA ARG A 211 11.38 -5.48 -3.36
C ARG A 211 10.27 -6.38 -2.81
N VAL A 212 9.10 -6.31 -3.43
CA VAL A 212 8.12 -7.40 -3.41
C VAL A 212 8.23 -8.15 -4.73
N VAL A 213 8.47 -9.45 -4.65
CA VAL A 213 8.66 -10.31 -5.82
C VAL A 213 7.38 -11.06 -6.10
N ILE A 214 6.86 -10.95 -7.33
CA ILE A 214 5.58 -11.52 -7.75
C ILE A 214 5.88 -12.54 -8.86
N ASP A 215 5.59 -13.81 -8.60
CA ASP A 215 5.81 -14.90 -9.55
C ASP A 215 4.71 -14.90 -10.62
N CYS A 216 5.05 -15.16 -11.87
CA CYS A 216 4.08 -15.14 -12.97
C CYS A 216 4.56 -15.97 -14.16
N THR A 217 3.64 -16.25 -15.09
CA THR A 217 4.00 -16.89 -16.36
C THR A 217 4.75 -15.94 -17.28
N ASP A 218 4.40 -14.65 -17.32
CA ASP A 218 5.02 -13.63 -18.18
C ASP A 218 5.16 -12.27 -17.46
N PRO A 219 6.40 -11.78 -17.20
CA PRO A 219 6.62 -10.53 -16.49
C PRO A 219 6.11 -9.27 -17.22
N LEU A 220 6.09 -9.26 -18.55
CA LEU A 220 5.82 -8.03 -19.31
C LEU A 220 4.37 -7.52 -19.18
N PRO A 221 3.32 -8.34 -19.36
CA PRO A 221 1.95 -7.91 -19.13
C PRO A 221 1.74 -7.46 -17.68
N LEU A 222 2.34 -8.18 -16.73
CA LEU A 222 2.22 -7.87 -15.32
C LEU A 222 2.94 -6.55 -14.95
N ALA A 223 4.05 -6.23 -15.62
CA ALA A 223 4.79 -4.97 -15.42
C ALA A 223 3.99 -3.78 -15.92
N ARG A 224 3.31 -3.94 -17.06
CA ARG A 224 2.40 -2.92 -17.61
C ARG A 224 1.21 -2.69 -16.70
N PHE A 225 0.65 -3.77 -16.15
CA PHE A 225 -0.46 -3.71 -15.21
C PHE A 225 -0.08 -2.93 -13.95
N TRP A 226 0.91 -3.41 -13.20
CA TRP A 226 1.32 -2.78 -11.94
C TRP A 226 1.93 -1.41 -12.15
N GLY A 227 2.68 -1.21 -13.24
CA GLY A 227 3.23 0.09 -13.63
C GLY A 227 2.16 1.16 -13.83
N ALA A 228 0.99 0.80 -14.35
CA ALA A 228 -0.12 1.72 -14.52
C ALA A 228 -0.98 1.88 -13.25
N VAL A 229 -1.27 0.78 -12.54
CA VAL A 229 -2.10 0.81 -11.32
C VAL A 229 -1.42 1.62 -10.22
N LEU A 230 -0.14 1.34 -9.96
CA LEU A 230 0.66 1.93 -8.88
C LEU A 230 1.54 3.10 -9.35
N ASP A 231 1.41 3.53 -10.61
CA ASP A 231 2.18 4.66 -11.15
C ASP A 231 3.70 4.43 -10.99
N MET A 232 4.13 3.20 -11.29
CA MET A 232 5.52 2.73 -11.26
C MET A 232 6.09 2.73 -12.69
N HIS A 233 6.44 3.91 -13.18
CA HIS A 233 6.89 4.08 -14.57
C HIS A 233 8.38 3.79 -14.80
N ARG A 234 9.20 3.76 -13.73
CA ARG A 234 10.63 3.49 -13.86
C ARG A 234 10.88 1.99 -13.97
N THR A 235 11.51 1.56 -15.07
CA THR A 235 12.04 0.19 -15.19
C THR A 235 13.48 0.16 -14.70
N VAL A 236 13.72 -0.59 -13.63
CA VAL A 236 15.04 -0.74 -12.97
C VAL A 236 15.84 -1.89 -13.58
N ALA A 237 15.16 -2.97 -13.98
CA ALA A 237 15.75 -4.09 -14.69
C ALA A 237 14.74 -4.69 -15.67
N ASP A 238 15.21 -5.17 -16.82
CA ASP A 238 14.40 -5.77 -17.86
C ASP A 238 15.16 -6.96 -18.47
N SER A 239 14.62 -8.15 -18.29
CA SER A 239 15.14 -9.40 -18.82
C SER A 239 13.99 -10.37 -19.11
N PRO A 240 14.20 -11.41 -19.94
CA PRO A 240 13.14 -12.38 -20.25
C PRO A 240 12.51 -13.05 -19.02
N ASP A 241 13.29 -13.24 -17.97
CA ASP A 241 12.90 -13.95 -16.75
C ASP A 241 12.47 -13.01 -15.62
N ARG A 242 12.76 -11.70 -15.73
CA ARG A 242 12.46 -10.74 -14.66
C ARG A 242 12.37 -9.32 -15.17
N ILE A 243 11.33 -8.60 -14.75
CA ILE A 243 11.22 -7.14 -14.89
C ILE A 243 11.11 -6.54 -13.50
N VAL A 244 11.82 -5.43 -13.23
CA VAL A 244 11.72 -4.71 -11.97
C VAL A 244 11.27 -3.29 -12.25
N ILE A 245 10.18 -2.88 -11.60
CA ILE A 245 9.59 -1.54 -11.74
C ILE A 245 9.54 -0.81 -10.40
N ALA A 246 9.55 0.52 -10.45
CA ALA A 246 9.55 1.37 -9.28
C ALA A 246 8.84 2.71 -9.54
N ARG A 247 8.40 3.37 -8.47
CA ARG A 247 7.99 4.79 -8.52
C ARG A 247 9.21 5.70 -8.53
N ASP A 248 9.10 6.83 -9.21
CA ASP A 248 10.16 7.84 -9.31
C ASP A 248 10.56 8.47 -7.98
N ASP A 249 9.65 8.51 -7.01
CA ASP A 249 9.90 9.08 -5.68
C ASP A 249 10.57 8.12 -4.70
N GLU A 250 10.74 6.85 -5.07
CA GLU A 250 11.37 5.79 -4.25
C GLU A 250 10.70 5.54 -2.89
N ARG A 251 9.45 5.97 -2.72
CA ARG A 251 8.73 5.87 -1.43
C ARG A 251 8.06 4.52 -1.19
N LEU A 252 7.94 3.69 -2.23
CA LEU A 252 7.43 2.32 -2.15
C LEU A 252 8.52 1.32 -2.50
N PRO A 253 8.46 0.09 -1.94
CA PRO A 253 9.26 -1.02 -2.43
C PRO A 253 9.07 -1.21 -3.94
N MET A 254 10.13 -1.60 -4.64
CA MET A 254 10.05 -1.94 -6.05
C MET A 254 9.21 -3.21 -6.22
N LEU A 255 8.53 -3.36 -7.35
CA LEU A 255 7.93 -4.63 -7.73
C LEU A 255 8.88 -5.37 -8.65
N ALA A 256 9.15 -6.63 -8.34
CA ALA A 256 9.98 -7.50 -9.14
C ALA A 256 9.15 -8.66 -9.68
N LEU A 257 8.91 -8.65 -10.97
CA LEU A 257 7.99 -9.55 -11.65
C LEU A 257 8.81 -10.69 -12.23
N GLN A 258 8.63 -11.88 -11.68
CA GLN A 258 9.52 -13.01 -11.90
C GLN A 258 8.81 -14.10 -12.71
N ARG A 259 9.45 -14.55 -13.79
CA ARG A 259 8.97 -15.69 -14.56
C ARG A 259 9.20 -16.98 -13.79
N VAL A 260 8.15 -17.75 -13.59
CA VAL A 260 8.24 -19.12 -13.04
C VAL A 260 7.67 -20.11 -14.06
N PRO A 261 8.44 -21.12 -14.48
CA PRO A 261 7.92 -22.22 -15.30
C PRO A 261 6.77 -22.92 -14.60
N ASP A 262 5.70 -23.24 -15.35
CA ASP A 262 4.51 -23.92 -14.84
C ASP A 262 3.82 -23.20 -13.65
N TYR A 263 3.94 -21.86 -13.59
CA TYR A 263 3.31 -21.01 -12.60
C TYR A 263 1.82 -21.37 -12.38
N GLN A 264 1.45 -21.52 -11.10
CA GLN A 264 0.09 -21.81 -10.66
C GLN A 264 -0.45 -20.60 -9.89
N PRO A 265 -1.53 -19.94 -10.37
CA PRO A 265 -2.14 -18.86 -9.65
C PRO A 265 -2.84 -19.35 -8.38
N PRO A 266 -3.02 -18.48 -7.36
CA PRO A 266 -3.94 -18.77 -6.27
C PRO A 266 -5.36 -18.97 -6.80
N SER A 267 -6.13 -19.83 -6.14
CA SER A 267 -7.54 -20.06 -6.47
C SER A 267 -8.40 -19.31 -5.48
N TRP A 268 -8.72 -18.06 -5.76
CA TRP A 268 -9.64 -17.30 -4.90
C TRP A 268 -11.10 -17.68 -5.18
N PRO A 269 -11.97 -17.92 -4.17
CA PRO A 269 -11.76 -17.87 -2.72
C PRO A 269 -11.48 -19.24 -2.07
N ASP A 270 -10.93 -20.20 -2.81
CA ASP A 270 -10.73 -21.59 -2.38
C ASP A 270 -9.65 -21.71 -1.28
N PRO A 271 -10.01 -22.19 -0.07
CA PRO A 271 -9.04 -22.41 1.01
C PRO A 271 -8.02 -23.51 0.76
N GLU A 272 -8.18 -24.37 -0.27
CA GLU A 272 -7.19 -25.39 -0.60
C GLU A 272 -5.94 -24.79 -1.27
N TYR A 273 -6.12 -23.68 -2.00
CA TYR A 273 -5.08 -22.92 -2.71
C TYR A 273 -5.22 -21.40 -2.47
N PRO A 274 -5.13 -20.94 -1.20
CA PRO A 274 -5.35 -19.55 -0.85
C PRO A 274 -4.20 -18.66 -1.36
N PRO A 275 -4.43 -17.34 -1.50
CA PRO A 275 -3.33 -16.40 -1.70
C PRO A 275 -2.39 -16.40 -0.49
N GLN A 276 -1.09 -16.30 -0.74
CA GLN A 276 -0.08 -16.19 0.31
C GLN A 276 0.08 -14.77 0.80
N MET A 277 0.05 -13.84 -0.15
CA MET A 277 0.11 -12.41 0.09
C MET A 277 -0.78 -11.71 -0.94
N HIS A 278 -1.26 -10.53 -0.62
CA HIS A 278 -1.90 -9.64 -1.57
C HIS A 278 -1.62 -8.18 -1.22
N PHE A 279 -2.05 -7.26 -2.07
CA PHE A 279 -1.94 -5.83 -1.82
C PHE A 279 -3.28 -5.22 -1.44
N ASP A 280 -3.30 -4.49 -0.33
CA ASP A 280 -4.34 -3.50 -0.06
C ASP A 280 -3.85 -2.15 -0.53
N ILE A 281 -4.55 -1.57 -1.51
CA ILE A 281 -4.08 -0.37 -2.20
C ILE A 281 -5.07 0.76 -2.00
N GLY A 282 -4.62 1.82 -1.32
CA GLY A 282 -5.42 3.01 -1.05
C GLY A 282 -5.41 3.98 -2.24
N PHE A 283 -6.60 4.29 -2.75
CA PHE A 283 -6.79 5.29 -3.81
C PHE A 283 -7.85 6.31 -3.43
N ASP A 284 -7.60 7.53 -3.88
CA ASP A 284 -8.53 8.64 -3.88
C ASP A 284 -9.75 8.34 -4.78
N ASP A 285 -9.50 7.93 -6.03
CA ASP A 285 -10.51 7.46 -6.97
C ASP A 285 -10.39 5.94 -7.21
N ARG A 286 -11.04 5.17 -6.34
CA ARG A 286 -11.14 3.72 -6.51
C ARG A 286 -11.79 3.31 -7.84
N ALA A 287 -12.78 4.07 -8.33
CA ALA A 287 -13.54 3.70 -9.52
C ALA A 287 -12.73 3.89 -10.80
N GLU A 288 -11.90 4.93 -10.87
CA GLU A 288 -10.92 5.10 -11.95
C GLU A 288 -9.94 3.93 -11.99
N LYS A 289 -9.38 3.57 -10.83
CA LYS A 289 -8.40 2.48 -10.74
C LYS A 289 -9.00 1.12 -11.01
N GLU A 290 -10.26 0.90 -10.65
CA GLU A 290 -11.03 -0.28 -11.07
C GLU A 290 -11.14 -0.35 -12.61
N ARG A 291 -11.57 0.74 -13.27
CA ARG A 291 -11.66 0.77 -14.75
C ARG A 291 -10.31 0.50 -15.40
N LEU A 292 -9.24 1.10 -14.87
CA LEU A 292 -7.87 0.90 -15.37
C LEU A 292 -7.42 -0.56 -15.20
N ALA A 293 -7.58 -1.13 -14.01
CA ALA A 293 -7.19 -2.51 -13.72
C ALA A 293 -7.92 -3.50 -14.63
N LEU A 294 -9.25 -3.37 -14.75
CA LEU A 294 -10.05 -4.23 -15.63
C LEU A 294 -9.65 -4.07 -17.10
N GLY A 295 -9.38 -2.84 -17.55
CA GLY A 295 -8.92 -2.56 -18.92
C GLY A 295 -7.55 -3.16 -19.26
N LEU A 296 -6.71 -3.40 -18.25
CA LEU A 296 -5.37 -3.99 -18.38
C LEU A 296 -5.35 -5.52 -18.14
N GLY A 297 -6.52 -6.16 -18.07
CA GLY A 297 -6.65 -7.60 -17.94
C GLY A 297 -6.79 -8.11 -16.50
N GLY A 298 -6.93 -7.21 -15.53
CA GLY A 298 -7.38 -7.59 -14.20
C GLY A 298 -8.83 -8.08 -14.21
N THR A 299 -9.21 -8.87 -13.21
CA THR A 299 -10.56 -9.44 -13.10
C THR A 299 -11.14 -9.20 -11.72
N ARG A 300 -12.46 -8.99 -11.63
CA ARG A 300 -13.13 -8.82 -10.33
C ARG A 300 -13.36 -10.19 -9.69
N LEU A 301 -13.00 -10.32 -8.41
CA LEU A 301 -13.16 -11.55 -7.65
C LEU A 301 -14.40 -11.50 -6.74
N PRO A 302 -14.95 -12.66 -6.33
CA PRO A 302 -15.97 -12.73 -5.28
C PRO A 302 -15.48 -12.10 -3.97
N PRO A 303 -16.33 -11.38 -3.22
CA PRO A 303 -15.94 -10.86 -1.91
C PRO A 303 -15.78 -11.99 -0.89
N GLN A 304 -14.84 -11.87 0.05
CA GLN A 304 -14.65 -12.79 1.18
C GLN A 304 -14.85 -12.17 2.58
N GLY A 305 -15.19 -10.88 2.63
CA GLY A 305 -15.17 -10.09 3.85
C GLY A 305 -14.53 -8.72 3.55
N GLY A 306 -14.51 -7.83 4.54
CA GLY A 306 -13.96 -6.48 4.36
C GLY A 306 -14.83 -5.54 3.53
N SER A 307 -14.43 -4.27 3.47
CA SER A 307 -15.15 -3.21 2.76
C SER A 307 -14.55 -2.88 1.39
N CYS A 308 -13.31 -3.31 1.12
CA CYS A 308 -12.64 -3.15 -0.16
C CYS A 308 -13.02 -4.26 -1.17
N PRO A 309 -13.37 -3.91 -2.42
CA PRO A 309 -13.50 -4.89 -3.50
C PRO A 309 -12.18 -5.56 -3.85
N VAL A 310 -12.24 -6.88 -4.08
CA VAL A 310 -11.09 -7.72 -4.44
C VAL A 310 -11.05 -7.95 -5.95
N TYR A 311 -9.86 -7.90 -6.51
CA TYR A 311 -9.54 -8.16 -7.92
C TYR A 311 -8.36 -9.11 -8.01
N ALA A 312 -8.17 -9.72 -9.18
CA ALA A 312 -6.96 -10.43 -9.54
C ALA A 312 -6.22 -9.69 -10.64
N ASP A 313 -4.90 -9.62 -10.55
CA ASP A 313 -4.03 -9.12 -11.61
C ASP A 313 -4.02 -10.09 -12.82
N PRO A 314 -3.35 -9.76 -13.95
CA PRO A 314 -3.32 -10.65 -15.12
C PRO A 314 -2.64 -12.01 -14.89
N ALA A 315 -1.87 -12.16 -13.82
CA ALA A 315 -1.29 -13.43 -13.41
C ALA A 315 -2.19 -14.17 -12.41
N GLY A 316 -3.22 -13.54 -11.86
CA GLY A 316 -4.17 -14.16 -10.93
C GLY A 316 -3.96 -13.79 -9.47
N HIS A 317 -3.00 -12.93 -9.12
CA HIS A 317 -2.78 -12.54 -7.72
C HIS A 317 -3.89 -11.61 -7.24
N PRO A 318 -4.53 -11.92 -6.10
CA PRO A 318 -5.51 -11.03 -5.50
C PRO A 318 -4.87 -9.68 -5.10
N PHE A 319 -5.67 -8.63 -5.15
CA PHE A 319 -5.41 -7.34 -4.54
C PHE A 319 -6.73 -6.60 -4.29
N CYS A 320 -6.74 -5.74 -3.28
CA CYS A 320 -7.87 -4.91 -2.92
C CYS A 320 -7.64 -3.49 -3.41
N LEU A 321 -8.70 -2.90 -3.99
CA LEU A 321 -8.75 -1.46 -4.20
C LEU A 321 -9.57 -0.86 -3.05
N CYS A 322 -8.92 -0.14 -2.16
CA CYS A 322 -9.50 0.51 -1.00
C CYS A 322 -9.59 2.03 -1.24
N TYR A 323 -10.45 2.71 -0.47
CA TYR A 323 -10.29 4.16 -0.31
C TYR A 323 -9.08 4.46 0.57
N LYS A 324 -8.47 5.64 0.43
CA LYS A 324 -7.41 6.05 1.37
C LYS A 324 -7.97 6.13 2.79
N GLY A 325 -7.24 5.55 3.74
CA GLY A 325 -7.60 5.54 5.16
C GLY A 325 -8.64 4.50 5.57
N GLU A 326 -9.10 3.67 4.62
CA GLU A 326 -9.85 2.43 4.88
C GLU A 326 -8.89 1.31 5.32
#